data_AF-A0A9X2WGG0-F1
#
_entry.id   AF-A0A9X2WGG0-F1
#
_cell.length_a   1.000
_cell.length_b   1.000
_cell.length_c   1.000
_cell.angle_alpha   90.00
_cell.angle_beta   90.00
_cell.angle_gamma   90.00
#
_symmetry.space_group_name_H-M   'P 1'
#
loop_
_entity.id
_entity.type
_entity.pdbx_description
1 polymer ?
#
loop_
_entity_poly.entity_id
_entity_poly.type
_entity_poly.pdbx_seq_one_letter_code
_entity_poly.pdbx_strand_id
1 'polypeptide(L)'
;MPKKFLQKFFPSPEQVQSNPSLRFLSPLFSKPNLWHVNRHSVARAFFIGLFTAFLPMPFQMGIAAFFAFYANANVPISVGLVWVSNPITIPPLFYGTYLFGTWLLGTPSTNFSIELSLDWVLNELVSIWQPLLVGSLTVGLFFGVCGYFSIHLAWRMHIINNWKKRRINRLKRAAENEESN
;
A
#
# COMPACT_ATOMS: atom_id res chain seq x y z
N MET A 1 -17.72 -12.49 0.55
CA MET A 1 -17.51 -11.31 1.42
C MET A 1 -16.13 -11.44 2.08
N PRO A 2 -15.10 -10.69 1.66
CA PRO A 2 -13.77 -10.74 2.28
C PRO A 2 -13.70 -10.00 3.64
N LYS A 3 -14.85 -9.67 4.25
CA LYS A 3 -14.92 -9.01 5.58
C LYS A 3 -14.45 -9.92 6.72
N LYS A 4 -14.76 -11.23 6.66
CA LYS A 4 -14.54 -12.15 7.79
C LYS A 4 -13.09 -12.62 7.94
N PHE A 5 -12.36 -12.78 6.83
CA PHE A 5 -10.97 -13.27 6.88
C PHE A 5 -10.01 -12.18 7.38
N LEU A 6 -10.26 -10.92 7.01
CA LEU A 6 -9.42 -9.79 7.42
C LEU A 6 -9.69 -9.32 8.85
N GLN A 7 -10.90 -9.49 9.40
CA GLN A 7 -11.21 -9.10 10.79
C GLN A 7 -10.54 -9.97 11.87
N LYS A 8 -10.09 -11.18 11.54
CA LYS A 8 -9.58 -12.15 12.53
C LYS A 8 -8.19 -11.79 13.08
N PHE A 9 -7.46 -10.90 12.40
CA PHE A 9 -6.10 -10.51 12.78
C PHE A 9 -6.01 -9.15 13.48
N PHE A 10 -7.14 -8.46 13.72
CA PHE A 10 -7.10 -7.10 14.28
C PHE A 10 -7.58 -7.07 15.73
N PRO A 11 -6.82 -6.44 16.65
CA PRO A 11 -7.28 -6.20 18.00
C PRO A 11 -8.52 -5.30 17.98
N SER A 12 -9.54 -5.66 18.76
CA SER A 12 -10.78 -4.87 18.84
C SER A 12 -10.53 -3.57 19.61
N PRO A 13 -11.30 -2.49 19.36
CA PRO A 13 -11.18 -1.22 20.09
C PRO A 13 -11.25 -1.38 21.62
N GLU A 14 -11.95 -2.41 22.09
CA GLU A 14 -12.09 -2.81 23.49
C GLU A 14 -10.78 -3.32 24.10
N GLN A 15 -9.94 -4.04 23.33
CA GLN A 15 -8.65 -4.58 23.77
C GLN A 15 -7.55 -3.50 23.89
N VAL A 16 -7.72 -2.37 23.21
CA VAL A 16 -6.78 -1.23 23.28
C VAL A 16 -7.09 -0.33 24.47
N GLN A 17 -8.37 -0.14 24.81
CA GLN A 17 -8.76 0.65 25.98
C GLN A 17 -8.35 -0.01 27.31
N SER A 18 -8.22 -1.34 27.34
CA SER A 18 -7.80 -2.09 28.52
C SER A 18 -6.30 -2.10 28.77
N ASN A 19 -5.46 -1.68 27.81
CA ASN A 19 -4.01 -1.73 27.92
C ASN A 19 -3.38 -0.32 28.00
N PRO A 20 -2.74 0.09 29.11
CA PRO A 20 -2.19 1.43 29.30
C PRO A 20 -1.18 1.84 28.22
N SER A 21 -0.39 0.87 27.74
CA SER A 21 0.60 1.05 26.69
C SER A 21 -0.01 1.30 25.30
N LEU A 22 -1.27 0.94 25.09
CA LEU A 22 -1.99 1.16 23.84
C LEU A 22 -2.92 2.38 23.90
N ARG A 23 -2.98 3.08 25.05
CA ARG A 23 -3.87 4.24 25.26
C ARG A 23 -3.51 5.44 24.39
N PHE A 24 -2.24 5.59 23.97
CA PHE A 24 -1.82 6.61 22.99
C PHE A 24 -2.46 6.39 21.60
N LEU A 25 -2.89 5.15 21.31
CA LEU A 25 -3.62 4.81 20.08
C LEU A 25 -5.13 5.05 20.22
N SER A 26 -5.64 5.45 21.39
CA SER A 26 -7.07 5.70 21.60
C SER A 26 -7.69 6.70 20.59
N PRO A 27 -7.03 7.82 20.22
CA PRO A 27 -7.52 8.72 19.17
C PRO A 27 -7.55 8.06 17.77
N LEU A 28 -6.69 7.05 17.55
CA LEU A 28 -6.66 6.24 16.33
C LEU A 28 -7.87 5.28 16.21
N PHE A 29 -8.50 4.91 17.33
CA PHE A 29 -9.70 4.05 17.29
C PHE A 29 -11.01 4.84 17.15
N SER A 30 -10.99 6.15 17.44
CA SER A 30 -12.15 7.03 17.22
C SER A 30 -12.51 7.21 15.74
N LYS A 31 -11.59 6.88 14.81
CA LYS A 31 -11.80 6.99 13.36
C LYS A 31 -12.03 5.60 12.75
N PRO A 32 -13.29 5.19 12.48
CA PRO A 32 -13.60 3.85 11.98
C PRO A 32 -12.91 3.53 10.63
N ASN A 33 -12.69 4.54 9.79
CA ASN A 33 -12.04 4.36 8.48
C ASN A 33 -10.58 3.85 8.57
N LEU A 34 -9.90 4.03 9.69
CA LEU A 34 -8.50 3.58 9.86
C LEU A 34 -8.38 2.05 9.96
N TRP A 35 -9.46 1.38 10.39
CA TRP A 35 -9.49 -0.05 10.66
C TRP A 35 -10.49 -0.79 9.76
N HIS A 36 -11.57 -0.13 9.35
CA HIS A 36 -12.57 -0.72 8.48
C HIS A 36 -12.20 -0.61 7.00
N VAL A 37 -12.53 -1.69 6.27
CA VAL A 37 -12.34 -1.78 4.82
C VAL A 37 -13.50 -1.07 4.12
N ASN A 38 -13.23 0.10 3.56
CA ASN A 38 -14.13 0.80 2.64
C ASN A 38 -13.36 1.25 1.40
N ARG A 39 -14.05 1.47 0.27
CA ARG A 39 -13.41 1.77 -1.04
C ARG A 39 -12.43 2.94 -0.98
N HIS A 40 -12.79 4.00 -0.25
CA HIS A 40 -12.04 5.25 -0.21
C HIS A 40 -10.82 5.15 0.69
N SER A 41 -11.01 4.55 1.88
CA SER A 41 -9.95 4.30 2.85
C SER A 41 -8.90 3.34 2.31
N VAL A 42 -9.32 2.26 1.63
CA VAL A 42 -8.41 1.30 1.00
C VAL A 42 -7.68 1.93 -0.18
N ALA A 43 -8.36 2.71 -1.03
CA ALA A 43 -7.69 3.38 -2.15
C ALA A 43 -6.59 4.35 -1.66
N ARG A 44 -6.87 5.14 -0.64
CA ARG A 44 -5.86 6.02 0.00
C ARG A 44 -4.73 5.20 0.63
N ALA A 45 -5.04 4.05 1.24
CA ALA A 45 -4.04 3.18 1.82
C ALA A 45 -3.09 2.60 0.77
N PHE A 46 -3.62 2.25 -0.40
CA PHE A 46 -2.83 1.81 -1.54
C PHE A 46 -1.89 2.89 -2.06
N PHE A 47 -2.40 4.12 -2.19
CA PHE A 47 -1.56 5.26 -2.55
C PHE A 47 -0.40 5.44 -1.57
N ILE A 48 -0.73 5.58 -0.28
CA ILE A 48 0.25 5.90 0.77
C ILE A 48 1.26 4.77 0.91
N GLY A 49 0.78 3.53 1.09
CA GLY A 49 1.64 2.37 1.31
C GLY A 49 2.61 2.12 0.17
N LEU A 50 2.12 2.13 -1.09
CA LEU A 50 2.98 1.96 -2.25
C LEU A 50 3.95 3.13 -2.39
N PHE A 51 3.47 4.38 -2.30
CA PHE A 51 4.36 5.55 -2.37
C PHE A 51 5.50 5.45 -1.35
N THR A 52 5.17 5.13 -0.10
CA THR A 52 6.17 5.00 0.98
C THR A 52 7.12 3.81 0.81
N ALA A 53 6.69 2.72 0.16
CA ALA A 53 7.55 1.57 -0.12
C ALA A 53 8.73 1.93 -1.04
N PHE A 54 8.55 2.89 -1.95
CA PHE A 54 9.60 3.34 -2.87
C PHE A 54 10.53 4.40 -2.27
N LEU A 55 10.24 4.97 -1.09
CA LEU A 55 11.11 5.97 -0.46
C LEU A 55 12.39 5.34 0.09
N PRO A 56 13.59 5.78 -0.32
CA PRO A 56 14.87 5.19 0.10
C PRO A 56 15.26 5.70 1.49
N MET A 57 14.47 5.37 2.51
CA MET A 57 14.67 5.82 3.89
C MET A 57 14.31 4.74 4.90
N PRO A 58 14.96 4.71 6.07
CA PRO A 58 14.55 3.82 7.15
C PRO A 58 13.18 4.23 7.72
N PHE A 59 12.57 3.34 8.51
CA PHE A 59 11.31 3.60 9.22
C PHE A 59 10.08 3.89 8.32
N GLN A 60 10.08 3.41 7.07
CA GLN A 60 8.96 3.56 6.12
C GLN A 60 7.60 3.18 6.71
N MET A 61 7.54 2.14 7.56
CA MET A 61 6.31 1.69 8.21
C MET A 61 5.69 2.77 9.11
N GLY A 62 6.52 3.49 9.88
CA GLY A 62 6.06 4.58 10.75
C GLY A 62 5.53 5.76 9.93
N ILE A 63 6.21 6.08 8.84
CA ILE A 63 5.83 7.14 7.90
C ILE A 63 4.51 6.80 7.21
N ALA A 64 4.35 5.56 6.74
CA ALA A 64 3.12 5.07 6.15
C ALA A 64 1.95 5.13 7.15
N ALA A 65 2.18 4.72 8.41
CA ALA A 65 1.17 4.80 9.46
C ALA A 65 0.77 6.24 9.76
N PHE A 66 1.74 7.16 9.84
CA PHE A 66 1.52 8.59 10.08
C PHE A 66 0.67 9.23 8.97
N PHE A 67 1.07 9.04 7.70
CA PHE A 67 0.30 9.57 6.57
C PHE A 67 -1.07 8.91 6.46
N ALA A 68 -1.18 7.61 6.71
CA ALA A 68 -2.45 6.91 6.68
C ALA A 68 -3.41 7.44 7.75
N PHE A 69 -2.92 7.73 8.94
CA PHE A 69 -3.70 8.37 10.00
C PHE A 69 -4.25 9.74 9.57
N TYR A 70 -3.40 10.60 9.00
CA TYR A 70 -3.80 11.95 8.59
C TYR A 70 -4.76 11.92 7.40
N ALA A 71 -4.52 11.05 6.42
CA ALA A 71 -5.37 10.89 5.24
C ALA A 71 -6.68 10.12 5.50
N ASN A 72 -6.91 9.65 6.73
CA ASN A 72 -8.01 8.76 7.09
C ASN A 72 -8.05 7.49 6.19
N ALA A 73 -6.87 6.95 5.90
CA ALA A 73 -6.66 5.73 5.14
C ALA A 73 -6.57 4.51 6.06
N ASN A 74 -6.73 3.33 5.51
CA ASN A 74 -6.62 2.10 6.28
C ASN A 74 -5.16 1.88 6.71
N VAL A 75 -4.87 2.04 8.01
CA VAL A 75 -3.50 2.02 8.54
C VAL A 75 -2.85 0.65 8.35
N PRO A 76 -3.50 -0.47 8.71
CA PRO A 76 -2.90 -1.79 8.49
C PRO A 76 -2.55 -2.09 7.03
N ILE A 77 -3.44 -1.75 6.09
CA ILE A 77 -3.18 -1.96 4.66
C ILE A 77 -2.00 -1.10 4.20
N SER A 78 -1.94 0.17 4.64
CA SER A 78 -0.85 1.07 4.27
C SER A 78 0.51 0.52 4.74
N VAL A 79 0.59 0.11 6.01
CA VAL A 79 1.81 -0.49 6.59
C VAL A 79 2.15 -1.84 5.94
N GLY A 80 1.15 -2.66 5.64
CA GLY A 80 1.35 -3.93 4.95
C GLY A 80 1.91 -3.77 3.54
N LEU A 81 1.50 -2.72 2.81
CA LEU A 81 2.00 -2.44 1.47
C LEU A 81 3.45 -1.95 1.43
N VAL A 82 3.96 -1.40 2.54
CA VAL A 82 5.40 -1.06 2.66
C VAL A 82 6.27 -2.30 2.49
N TRP A 83 5.78 -3.50 2.80
CA TRP A 83 6.54 -4.75 2.63
C TRP A 83 6.78 -5.16 1.17
N VAL A 84 6.30 -4.37 0.21
CA VAL A 84 6.77 -4.44 -1.18
C VAL A 84 8.29 -4.19 -1.26
N SER A 85 8.84 -3.35 -0.38
CA SER A 85 10.28 -3.13 -0.20
C SER A 85 10.82 -3.88 1.02
N ASN A 86 10.72 -5.20 1.01
CA ASN A 86 11.32 -6.09 2.02
C ASN A 86 12.83 -6.34 1.74
N PRO A 87 13.62 -6.90 2.69
CA PRO A 87 15.07 -7.07 2.51
C PRO A 87 15.51 -7.79 1.23
N ILE A 88 14.67 -8.67 0.69
CA ILE A 88 14.95 -9.41 -0.55
C ILE A 88 14.69 -8.53 -1.78
N THR A 89 13.68 -7.67 -1.72
CA THR A 89 13.21 -6.83 -2.85
C THR A 89 13.82 -5.44 -2.88
N ILE A 90 14.35 -4.94 -1.75
CA ILE A 90 15.03 -3.65 -1.67
C ILE A 90 16.15 -3.50 -2.71
N PRO A 91 17.11 -4.44 -2.84
CA PRO A 91 18.21 -4.29 -3.79
C PRO A 91 17.74 -4.11 -5.25
N PRO A 92 16.91 -5.00 -5.83
CA PRO A 92 16.46 -4.82 -7.20
C PRO A 92 15.52 -3.62 -7.37
N LEU A 93 14.69 -3.31 -6.37
CA LEU A 93 13.76 -2.18 -6.42
C LEU A 93 14.50 -0.84 -6.47
N PHE A 94 15.45 -0.62 -5.55
CA PHE A 94 16.21 0.63 -5.52
C PHE A 94 17.24 0.76 -6.62
N TYR A 95 17.80 -0.35 -7.10
CA TYR A 95 18.61 -0.34 -8.31
C TYR A 95 17.78 0.10 -9.53
N GLY A 96 16.56 -0.43 -9.67
CA GLY A 96 15.64 -0.04 -10.75
C GLY A 96 15.25 1.44 -10.68
N THR A 97 14.94 1.96 -9.49
CA THR A 97 14.64 3.40 -9.34
C THR A 97 15.87 4.27 -9.59
N TYR A 98 17.07 3.84 -9.20
CA TYR A 98 18.31 4.54 -9.51
C TYR A 98 18.55 4.62 -11.02
N LEU A 99 18.43 3.51 -11.77
CA LEU A 99 18.55 3.52 -13.22
C LEU A 99 17.51 4.43 -13.88
N PHE A 100 16.27 4.38 -13.40
CA PHE A 100 15.22 5.27 -13.90
C PHE A 100 15.52 6.74 -13.60
N GLY A 101 16.05 7.04 -12.41
CA GLY A 101 16.43 8.39 -12.02
C GLY A 101 17.63 8.93 -12.80
N THR A 102 18.65 8.12 -13.06
CA THR A 102 19.80 8.51 -13.89
C THR A 102 19.37 8.79 -15.32
N TRP A 103 18.45 7.98 -15.85
CA TRP A 103 17.80 8.24 -17.14
C TRP A 103 17.02 9.57 -17.14
N LEU A 104 16.24 9.84 -16.09
CA LEU A 104 15.45 11.07 -15.99
C LEU A 104 16.32 12.33 -15.85
N LEU A 105 17.44 12.24 -15.14
CA LEU A 105 18.38 13.35 -14.92
C LEU A 105 19.44 13.49 -16.01
N GLY A 106 19.56 12.52 -16.93
CA GLY A 106 20.61 12.50 -17.94
C GLY A 106 22.03 12.36 -17.37
N THR A 107 22.16 11.84 -16.15
CA THR A 107 23.46 11.64 -15.49
C THR A 107 24.06 10.30 -15.92
N PRO A 108 25.38 10.21 -16.14
CA PRO A 108 26.02 8.93 -16.44
C PRO A 108 25.78 7.95 -15.29
N SER A 109 25.27 6.76 -15.60
CA SER A 109 25.20 5.68 -14.62
C SER A 109 26.63 5.27 -14.26
N THR A 110 27.05 5.52 -13.02
CA THR A 110 28.36 5.05 -12.53
C THR A 110 28.40 3.53 -12.68
N ASN A 111 29.48 2.99 -13.28
CA ASN A 111 29.70 1.55 -13.31
C ASN A 111 29.83 1.09 -11.86
N PHE A 112 28.83 0.36 -11.37
CA PHE A 112 28.74 -0.10 -10.00
C PHE A 112 29.79 -1.20 -9.74
N SER A 113 31.03 -0.80 -9.47
CA SER A 113 32.07 -1.71 -8.98
C SER A 113 31.87 -1.90 -7.48
N ILE A 114 31.13 -2.93 -7.08
CA ILE A 114 30.84 -3.21 -5.67
C ILE A 114 32.15 -3.53 -4.94
N GLU A 115 32.68 -2.56 -4.20
CA GLU A 115 33.69 -2.81 -3.18
C GLU A 115 33.02 -2.82 -1.81
N LEU A 116 33.19 -3.92 -1.06
CA LEU A 116 32.67 -4.05 0.30
C LEU A 116 33.55 -3.27 1.29
N SER A 117 33.64 -1.95 1.13
CA SER A 117 34.27 -1.05 2.10
C SER A 117 33.30 0.07 2.51
N LEU A 118 33.33 0.46 3.80
CA LEU A 118 32.46 1.53 4.30
C LEU A 118 32.78 2.88 3.63
N ASP A 119 34.05 3.13 3.30
CA ASP A 119 34.47 4.34 2.60
C ASP A 119 33.96 4.38 1.15
N TRP A 120 33.93 3.24 0.45
CA TRP A 120 33.33 3.14 -0.88
C TRP A 120 31.82 3.40 -0.82
N VAL A 121 31.13 2.77 0.14
CA VAL A 121 29.69 2.96 0.35
C VAL A 121 29.36 4.43 0.60
N LEU A 122 30.06 5.11 1.52
CA LEU A 122 29.78 6.52 1.85
C LEU A 122 30.05 7.46 0.67
N ASN A 123 31.10 7.23 -0.12
CA ASN A 123 31.44 8.06 -1.28
C ASN A 123 30.47 7.84 -2.45
N GLU A 124 30.09 6.59 -2.74
CA GLU A 124 29.10 6.29 -3.76
C GLU A 124 27.69 6.76 -3.36
N LEU A 125 27.32 6.69 -2.06
CA LEU A 125 26.04 7.19 -1.58
C LEU A 125 25.80 8.67 -1.95
N VAL A 126 26.85 9.50 -1.91
CA VAL A 126 26.78 10.93 -2.28
C VAL A 126 26.61 11.14 -3.79
N SER A 127 27.00 10.17 -4.62
CA SER A 127 26.79 10.21 -6.07
C SER A 127 25.40 9.69 -6.45
N ILE A 128 24.92 8.63 -5.78
CA ILE A 128 23.70 7.93 -6.16
C ILE A 128 22.42 8.50 -5.52
N TRP A 129 22.49 9.25 -4.40
CA TRP A 129 21.30 9.67 -3.67
C TRP A 129 20.35 10.53 -4.50
N GLN A 130 20.86 11.41 -5.36
CA GLN A 130 20.04 12.31 -6.16
C GLN A 130 19.26 11.54 -7.24
N PRO A 131 19.89 10.75 -8.13
CA PRO A 131 19.16 9.90 -9.06
C PRO A 131 18.24 8.90 -8.36
N LEU A 132 18.71 8.28 -7.28
CA LEU A 132 17.90 7.34 -6.50
C LEU A 132 16.63 8.01 -5.97
N LEU A 133 16.74 9.17 -5.33
CA LEU A 133 15.61 9.89 -4.75
C LEU A 133 14.62 10.33 -5.84
N VAL A 134 15.12 10.90 -6.95
CA VAL A 134 14.28 11.34 -8.08
C VAL A 134 13.53 10.17 -8.69
N GLY A 135 14.22 9.05 -8.93
CA GLY A 135 13.60 7.85 -9.46
C GLY A 135 12.59 7.25 -8.50
N SER A 136 12.94 7.14 -7.21
CA SER A 136 12.07 6.65 -6.15
C SER A 136 10.80 7.48 -5.99
N LEU A 137 10.91 8.81 -5.98
CA LEU A 137 9.75 9.70 -5.87
C LEU A 137 8.84 9.57 -7.10
N THR A 138 9.42 9.50 -8.29
CA THR A 138 8.65 9.40 -9.54
C THR A 138 7.93 8.07 -9.66
N VAL A 139 8.65 6.97 -9.45
CA VAL A 139 8.12 5.61 -9.52
C VAL A 139 7.14 5.36 -8.37
N GLY A 140 7.47 5.79 -7.15
CA GLY A 140 6.58 5.71 -6.01
C GLY A 140 5.27 6.47 -6.21
N LEU A 141 5.33 7.69 -6.77
CA LEU A 141 4.14 8.47 -7.09
C LEU A 141 3.30 7.78 -8.16
N PHE A 142 3.93 7.27 -9.23
CA PHE A 142 3.27 6.52 -10.28
C PHE A 142 2.53 5.30 -9.72
N PHE A 143 3.22 4.42 -9.00
CA PHE A 143 2.60 3.22 -8.41
C PHE A 143 1.57 3.56 -7.34
N GLY A 144 1.76 4.62 -6.56
CA GLY A 144 0.77 5.13 -5.62
C GLY A 144 -0.53 5.54 -6.32
N VAL A 145 -0.43 6.34 -7.37
CA VAL A 145 -1.59 6.78 -8.19
C VAL A 145 -2.27 5.57 -8.85
N CYS A 146 -1.48 4.68 -9.48
CA CYS A 146 -2.01 3.46 -10.08
C CYS A 146 -2.72 2.57 -9.05
N GLY A 147 -2.16 2.41 -7.85
CA GLY A 147 -2.77 1.66 -6.75
C GLY A 147 -4.11 2.25 -6.31
N TYR A 148 -4.19 3.57 -6.17
CA TYR A 148 -5.43 4.28 -5.83
C TYR A 148 -6.55 3.99 -6.82
N PHE A 149 -6.27 4.13 -8.12
CA PHE A 149 -7.27 3.90 -9.18
C PHE A 149 -7.59 2.41 -9.35
N SER A 150 -6.62 1.53 -9.16
CA SER A 150 -6.81 0.08 -9.20
C SER A 150 -7.86 -0.38 -8.19
N ILE A 151 -7.87 0.19 -6.98
CA ILE A 151 -8.90 -0.11 -5.98
C ILE A 151 -10.28 0.36 -6.45
N HIS A 152 -10.41 1.54 -7.04
CA HIS A 152 -11.68 2.02 -7.58
C HIS A 152 -12.20 1.11 -8.70
N LEU A 153 -11.31 0.70 -9.61
CA LEU A 153 -11.65 -0.20 -10.70
C LEU A 153 -12.06 -1.58 -10.19
N ALA A 154 -11.27 -2.17 -9.29
CA ALA A 154 -11.58 -3.45 -8.66
C ALA A 154 -12.93 -3.42 -7.93
N TRP A 155 -13.22 -2.34 -7.22
CA TRP A 155 -14.49 -2.16 -6.53
C TRP A 155 -15.67 -2.04 -7.51
N ARG A 156 -15.50 -1.29 -8.60
CA ARG A 156 -16.52 -1.15 -9.66
C ARG A 156 -16.81 -2.50 -10.32
N MET A 157 -15.78 -3.25 -10.70
CA MET A 157 -15.92 -4.58 -11.29
C MET A 157 -16.62 -5.55 -10.33
N HIS A 158 -16.25 -5.51 -9.05
CA HIS A 158 -16.86 -6.34 -8.02
C HIS A 158 -18.36 -6.06 -7.86
N ILE A 159 -18.75 -4.78 -7.84
CA ILE A 159 -20.16 -4.37 -7.79
C ILE A 159 -20.89 -4.92 -9.01
N ILE A 160 -20.45 -4.60 -10.23
CA ILE A 160 -21.11 -5.03 -11.48
C ILE A 160 -21.32 -6.55 -11.50
N ASN A 161 -20.31 -7.33 -11.13
CA ASN A 161 -20.42 -8.79 -11.08
C ASN A 161 -21.43 -9.28 -10.04
N ASN A 162 -21.52 -8.63 -8.87
CA ASN A 162 -22.53 -8.96 -7.87
C ASN A 162 -23.95 -8.64 -8.35
N TRP A 163 -24.16 -7.55 -9.09
CA TRP A 163 -25.47 -7.23 -9.68
C TRP A 163 -25.86 -8.24 -10.76
N LYS A 164 -24.91 -8.64 -11.63
CA LYS A 164 -25.13 -9.71 -12.62
C LYS A 164 -25.51 -11.03 -11.96
N LYS A 165 -24.79 -11.46 -10.91
CA LYS A 165 -25.12 -12.68 -10.14
C LYS A 165 -26.51 -12.60 -9.50
N ARG A 166 -26.90 -11.46 -8.95
CA ARG A 166 -28.25 -11.26 -8.39
C ARG A 166 -29.33 -11.35 -9.46
N ARG A 167 -29.11 -10.79 -10.65
CA ARG A 167 -30.06 -10.90 -11.78
C ARG A 167 -30.24 -12.34 -12.22
N ILE A 168 -29.15 -13.09 -12.38
CA ILE A 168 -29.18 -14.51 -12.75
C ILE A 168 -29.92 -15.34 -11.70
N ASN A 169 -29.63 -15.14 -10.41
CA ASN A 169 -30.31 -15.87 -9.34
C ASN A 169 -31.82 -15.53 -9.25
N ARG A 170 -32.23 -14.31 -9.61
CA ARG A 170 -33.66 -13.96 -9.70
C ARG A 170 -34.36 -14.67 -10.85
N LEU A 171 -33.71 -14.78 -12.01
CA LEU A 171 -34.26 -15.50 -13.17
C LEU A 171 -34.38 -17.00 -12.90
N LYS A 172 -33.37 -17.61 -12.26
CA LYS A 172 -33.44 -19.03 -11.86
C LYS A 172 -34.61 -19.32 -10.91
N ARG A 173 -34.80 -18.49 -9.87
CA ARG A 173 -35.92 -18.65 -8.93
C ARG A 173 -37.28 -18.44 -9.58
N ALA A 174 -37.38 -17.57 -10.60
CA ALA A 174 -38.62 -17.40 -11.34
C ALA A 174 -38.96 -18.65 -12.16
N ALA A 175 -37.98 -19.23 -12.85
CA ALA A 175 -38.16 -20.47 -13.61
C ALA A 175 -38.52 -21.67 -12.71
N GLU A 176 -37.85 -21.82 -11.55
CA GLU A 176 -38.16 -22.87 -10.56
C GLU A 176 -39.60 -22.76 -10.02
N ASN A 177 -40.11 -21.53 -9.85
CA ASN A 177 -41.49 -21.30 -9.40
C ASN A 177 -42.53 -21.55 -10.51
N GLU A 178 -42.16 -21.40 -11.78
CA GLU A 178 -43.02 -21.72 -12.93
C GLU A 178 -43.12 -23.24 -13.15
N GLU A 179 -42.05 -24.00 -12.93
CA GLU A 179 -42.06 -25.47 -13.05
C GLU A 179 -42.80 -26.19 -11.91
N SER A 180 -42.99 -25.54 -10.76
CA SER A 180 -43.64 -26.12 -9.57
C SER A 180 -45.16 -25.89 -9.48
N ASN A 181 -45.74 -25.06 -10.35
CA ASN A 181 -47.18 -24.76 -10.41
C ASN A 181 -47.84 -25.46 -11.60
#